data_AF-A0A972CQK8-F1
#
_entry.id   AF-A0A972CQK8-F1
#
_cell.length_a   1.000
_cell.length_b   1.000
_cell.length_c   1.000
_cell.angle_alpha   90.00
_cell.angle_beta   90.00
_cell.angle_gamma   90.00
#
_symmetry.space_group_name_H-M   'P 1'
#
loop_
_entity.id
_entity.type
_entity.pdbx_description
1 polymer ?
#
loop_
_entity_poly.entity_id
_entity_poly.type
_entity_poly.pdbx_seq_one_letter_code
_entity_poly.pdbx_strand_id
1 'polypeptide(L)'
;MGITKEAKYLIAAGIVFVLTGFTVVLGDAPQLSKAEAASVINRSAAIIRTAQRFAVEGEKYHGLGLSLGHQLYARQLYFEGDYPNAGFHSLRARELAGRVISLNKSSIINEALFNRNEERLIRSSPSGTELDRRLKGREVAIPDDQEAAYADVDLEV
;
A
#
# COMPACT_ATOMS: atom_id res chain seq x y z
N MET A 1 -72.26 32.57 -19.99
CA MET A 1 -71.93 32.45 -18.56
C MET A 1 -70.89 31.35 -18.43
N GLY A 2 -69.66 31.67 -18.00
CA GLY A 2 -68.64 30.71 -17.54
C GLY A 2 -67.59 30.25 -18.57
N ILE A 3 -66.49 30.99 -18.67
CA ILE A 3 -65.17 30.57 -19.21
C ILE A 3 -64.39 29.87 -18.07
N THR A 4 -63.36 29.07 -18.41
CA THR A 4 -62.20 28.60 -17.60
C THR A 4 -62.39 27.25 -16.87
N LYS A 5 -61.42 26.32 -16.80
CA LYS A 5 -59.94 26.40 -16.69
C LYS A 5 -59.26 25.08 -17.11
N GLU A 6 -58.08 25.18 -17.71
CA GLU A 6 -57.07 24.10 -17.72
C GLU A 6 -56.32 23.99 -16.38
N ALA A 7 -55.87 22.78 -16.01
CA ALA A 7 -54.67 22.43 -15.21
C ALA A 7 -54.62 20.89 -15.07
N LYS A 8 -53.73 20.10 -15.71
CA LYS A 8 -52.28 19.87 -15.52
C LYS A 8 -51.84 19.49 -14.09
N TYR A 9 -51.03 18.41 -14.05
CA TYR A 9 -50.13 17.91 -12.97
C TYR A 9 -50.79 17.01 -11.89
N LEU A 10 -50.17 15.99 -11.27
CA LEU A 10 -48.93 15.18 -11.38
C LEU A 10 -48.94 14.23 -10.14
N ILE A 11 -48.35 13.03 -10.23
CA ILE A 11 -47.66 12.27 -9.15
C ILE A 11 -48.59 11.70 -8.04
N ALA A 12 -48.59 10.41 -7.69
CA ALA A 12 -47.46 9.67 -7.14
C ALA A 12 -47.65 8.15 -7.25
N ALA A 13 -46.79 7.48 -8.03
CA ALA A 13 -46.49 6.08 -7.79
C ALA A 13 -45.48 6.02 -6.63
N GLY A 14 -45.96 5.67 -5.44
CA GLY A 14 -45.12 5.49 -4.27
C GLY A 14 -44.26 4.24 -4.42
N ILE A 15 -43.02 4.40 -4.89
CA ILE A 15 -41.99 3.37 -4.74
C ILE A 15 -41.49 3.44 -3.30
N VAL A 16 -41.93 2.48 -2.49
CA VAL A 16 -41.36 2.25 -1.15
C VAL A 16 -39.96 1.68 -1.35
N PHE A 17 -38.96 2.54 -1.28
CA PHE A 17 -37.56 2.13 -1.22
C PHE A 17 -37.26 1.73 0.24
N VAL A 18 -37.36 0.44 0.54
CA VAL A 18 -36.88 -0.10 1.82
C VAL A 18 -35.36 0.01 1.79
N LEU A 19 -34.83 1.09 2.36
CA LEU A 19 -33.42 1.23 2.66
C LEU A 19 -33.08 0.20 3.75
N THR A 20 -32.71 -1.00 3.33
CA THR A 20 -31.96 -1.92 4.21
C THR A 20 -30.62 -1.25 4.47
N GLY A 21 -30.51 -0.64 5.65
CA GLY A 21 -29.28 -0.07 6.15
C GLY A 21 -28.21 -1.15 6.17
N PHE A 22 -27.31 -1.12 5.18
CA PHE A 22 -26.00 -1.73 5.31
C PHE A 22 -25.26 -0.92 6.38
N THR A 23 -25.32 -1.38 7.62
CA THR A 23 -24.31 -0.99 8.61
C THR A 23 -23.02 -1.67 8.16
N VAL A 24 -22.20 -0.94 7.41
CA VAL A 24 -20.79 -1.28 7.25
C VAL A 24 -20.20 -1.24 8.65
N VAL A 25 -20.00 -2.42 9.25
CA VAL A 25 -19.15 -2.53 10.44
C VAL A 25 -17.75 -2.16 9.94
N LEU A 26 -17.42 -0.87 10.10
CA LEU A 26 -16.06 -0.38 10.05
C LEU A 26 -15.34 -1.07 11.22
N GLY A 27 -14.84 -2.28 10.97
CA GLY A 27 -13.85 -2.87 11.87
C GLY A 27 -12.72 -1.85 12.00
N ASP A 28 -12.32 -1.54 13.23
CA ASP A 28 -11.27 -0.56 13.52
C ASP A 28 -10.08 -0.84 12.60
N ALA A 29 -9.93 0.01 11.57
CA ALA A 29 -8.78 -0.04 10.71
C ALA A 29 -7.56 0.12 11.64
N PRO A 30 -6.52 -0.71 11.50
CA PRO A 30 -5.35 -0.63 12.37
C PRO A 30 -4.83 0.80 12.35
N GLN A 31 -4.92 1.48 13.50
CA GLN A 31 -4.35 2.80 13.62
C GLN A 31 -2.86 2.61 13.88
N LEU A 32 -2.06 2.78 12.83
CA LEU A 32 -0.62 2.99 12.99
C LEU A 32 -0.41 4.43 13.43
N SER A 33 0.28 4.60 14.56
CA SER A 33 0.80 5.91 14.93
C SER A 33 1.91 6.34 13.97
N LYS A 34 2.18 7.65 13.93
CA LYS A 34 3.32 8.22 13.20
C LYS A 34 4.65 7.52 13.54
N ALA A 35 4.89 7.25 14.83
CA ALA A 35 6.12 6.62 15.29
C ALA A 35 6.22 5.15 14.84
N GLU A 36 5.11 4.40 14.86
CA GLU A 36 5.09 3.03 14.35
C GLU A 36 5.31 2.98 12.84
N ALA A 37 4.67 3.88 12.07
CA ALA A 37 4.90 3.96 10.63
C ALA A 37 6.35 4.29 10.29
N ALA A 38 6.96 5.27 10.97
CA ALA A 38 8.38 5.60 10.79
C ALA A 38 9.29 4.39 11.07
N SER A 39 9.03 3.66 12.15
CA SER A 39 9.77 2.44 12.50
C SER A 39 9.68 1.37 11.39
N VAL A 40 8.49 1.17 10.83
CA VAL A 40 8.28 0.21 9.72
C VAL A 40 9.01 0.68 8.45
N ILE A 41 8.88 1.95 8.07
CA ILE A 41 9.53 2.56 6.91
C ILE A 41 11.05 2.45 6.99
N ASN A 42 11.66 2.89 8.09
CA ASN A 42 13.11 2.95 8.23
C ASN A 42 13.72 1.54 8.28
N ARG A 43 13.01 0.58 8.88
CA ARG A 43 13.41 -0.84 8.84
C ARG A 43 13.32 -1.42 7.42
N SER A 44 12.26 -1.12 6.69
CA SER A 44 12.12 -1.58 5.30
C SER A 44 13.21 -0.99 4.41
N ALA A 45 13.57 0.29 4.59
CA ALA A 45 14.67 0.93 3.88
C ALA A 45 15.99 0.17 4.02
N ALA A 46 16.34 -0.26 5.25
CA ALA A 46 17.55 -1.05 5.49
C ALA A 46 17.55 -2.40 4.74
N ILE A 47 16.40 -3.07 4.67
CA ILE A 47 16.25 -4.33 3.93
C ILE A 47 16.32 -4.09 2.42
N ILE A 48 15.73 -3.02 1.90
CA ILE A 48 15.80 -2.65 0.48
C ILE A 48 17.25 -2.38 0.07
N ARG A 49 18.01 -1.61 0.86
CA ARG A 49 19.45 -1.39 0.61
C ARG A 49 20.25 -2.68 0.61
N THR A 50 19.90 -3.61 1.49
CA THR A 50 20.50 -4.95 1.51
C THR A 50 20.16 -5.73 0.23
N ALA A 51 18.93 -5.65 -0.25
CA ALA A 51 18.49 -6.26 -1.50
C ALA A 51 19.20 -5.64 -2.72
N GLN A 52 19.34 -4.31 -2.77
CA GLN A 52 20.09 -3.62 -3.82
C GLN A 52 21.53 -4.15 -3.89
N ARG A 53 22.25 -4.22 -2.75
CA ARG A 53 23.62 -4.75 -2.72
C ARG A 53 23.69 -6.19 -3.25
N PHE A 54 22.82 -7.08 -2.76
CA PHE A 54 22.85 -8.47 -3.21
C PHE A 54 22.41 -8.64 -4.67
N ALA A 55 21.52 -7.80 -5.17
CA ALA A 55 21.12 -7.81 -6.58
C ALA A 55 22.28 -7.35 -7.48
N VAL A 56 23.06 -6.35 -7.06
CA VAL A 56 24.28 -5.95 -7.78
C VAL A 56 25.31 -7.09 -7.81
N GLU A 57 25.50 -7.82 -6.70
CA GLU A 57 26.46 -8.91 -6.60
C GLU A 57 26.03 -10.19 -7.35
N GLY A 58 24.75 -10.56 -7.29
CA GLY A 58 24.24 -11.84 -7.82
C GLY A 58 23.43 -11.72 -9.11
N GLU A 59 23.23 -10.51 -9.62
CA GLU A 59 22.54 -10.19 -10.87
C GLU A 59 21.09 -10.72 -10.97
N LYS A 60 20.44 -10.99 -9.83
CA LYS A 60 18.99 -11.28 -9.78
C LYS A 60 18.24 -10.07 -9.24
N TYR A 61 17.59 -9.33 -10.13
CA TYR A 61 16.92 -8.07 -9.79
C TYR A 61 15.39 -8.18 -9.59
N HIS A 62 14.82 -9.35 -9.89
CA HIS A 62 13.37 -9.51 -10.09
C HIS A 62 12.52 -9.00 -8.91
N GLY A 63 11.78 -7.90 -9.15
CA GLY A 63 10.88 -7.27 -8.18
C GLY A 63 11.47 -6.11 -7.39
N LEU A 64 12.74 -5.74 -7.63
CA LEU A 64 13.40 -4.63 -6.92
C LEU A 64 12.84 -3.26 -7.30
N GLY A 65 12.47 -3.04 -8.56
CA GLY A 65 11.83 -1.80 -9.01
C GLY A 65 10.47 -1.59 -8.36
N LEU A 66 9.68 -2.66 -8.28
CA LEU A 66 8.39 -2.62 -7.57
C LEU A 66 8.56 -2.43 -6.06
N SER A 67 9.58 -3.05 -5.46
CA SER A 67 9.94 -2.83 -4.06
C SER A 67 10.23 -1.35 -3.79
N LEU A 68 11.06 -0.74 -4.64
CA LEU A 68 11.44 0.66 -4.54
C LEU A 68 10.24 1.60 -4.73
N GLY A 69 9.41 1.35 -5.75
CA GLY A 69 8.19 2.12 -5.99
C GLY A 69 7.23 2.11 -4.78
N HIS A 70 7.06 0.96 -4.13
CA HIS A 70 6.25 0.88 -2.91
C HIS A 70 6.84 1.68 -1.74
N GLN A 71 8.17 1.65 -1.57
CA GLN A 71 8.82 2.40 -0.49
C GLN A 71 8.71 3.92 -0.72
N LEU A 72 8.91 4.38 -1.95
CA LEU A 72 8.76 5.79 -2.30
C LEU A 72 7.32 6.28 -2.05
N TYR A 73 6.33 5.48 -2.45
CA TYR A 73 4.93 5.79 -2.18
C TYR A 73 4.58 5.75 -0.69
N ALA A 74 5.16 4.80 0.07
CA ALA A 74 5.01 4.77 1.52
C ALA A 74 5.56 6.04 2.19
N ARG A 75 6.70 6.57 1.69
CA ARG A 75 7.28 7.84 2.14
C ARG A 75 6.33 9.01 1.89
N GLN A 76 5.76 9.08 0.69
CA GLN A 76 4.76 10.10 0.35
C GLN A 76 3.56 10.04 1.30
N LEU A 77 2.96 8.86 1.47
CA LEU A 77 1.81 8.65 2.37
C LEU A 77 2.12 9.05 3.82
N TYR A 78 3.34 8.78 4.28
CA TYR A 78 3.78 9.19 5.61
C TYR A 78 3.73 10.70 5.80
N PHE A 79 4.24 11.46 4.82
CA PHE A 79 4.22 12.92 4.87
C PHE A 79 2.82 13.50 4.66
N GLU A 80 1.93 12.78 3.99
CA GLU A 80 0.49 13.10 3.88
C GLU A 80 -0.30 12.76 5.17
N GLY A 81 0.33 12.05 6.12
CA GLY A 81 -0.30 11.65 7.38
C GLY A 81 -1.10 10.34 7.31
N ASP A 82 -1.09 9.63 6.18
CA ASP A 82 -1.70 8.31 6.01
C ASP A 82 -0.76 7.19 6.49
N TYR A 83 -0.52 7.18 7.80
CA TYR A 83 0.39 6.25 8.46
C TYR A 83 0.03 4.77 8.27
N PRO A 84 -1.26 4.35 8.30
CA PRO A 84 -1.62 2.97 8.02
C PRO A 84 -1.24 2.53 6.60
N ASN A 85 -1.59 3.29 5.56
CA ASN A 85 -1.23 2.90 4.19
C ASN A 85 0.28 3.01 3.94
N ALA A 86 0.96 3.98 4.57
CA ALA A 86 2.41 4.07 4.54
C ALA A 86 3.04 2.77 5.08
N GLY A 87 2.54 2.27 6.22
CA GLY A 87 2.95 0.99 6.79
C GLY A 87 2.70 -0.20 5.86
N PHE A 88 1.51 -0.29 5.26
CA PHE A 88 1.17 -1.38 4.33
C PHE A 88 2.09 -1.43 3.10
N HIS A 89 2.30 -0.28 2.45
CA HIS A 89 3.17 -0.20 1.29
C HIS A 89 4.64 -0.47 1.65
N SER A 90 5.11 0.00 2.80
CA SER A 90 6.46 -0.29 3.29
C SER A 90 6.66 -1.78 3.60
N LEU A 91 5.68 -2.47 4.17
CA LEU A 91 5.74 -3.93 4.37
C LEU A 91 5.79 -4.68 3.04
N ARG A 92 4.99 -4.26 2.06
CA ARG A 92 5.01 -4.84 0.71
C ARG A 92 6.37 -4.63 0.03
N ALA A 93 6.95 -3.44 0.16
CA ALA A 93 8.31 -3.17 -0.32
C ALA A 93 9.33 -4.12 0.29
N ARG A 94 9.27 -4.32 1.62
CA ARG A 94 10.17 -5.22 2.35
C ARG A 94 10.01 -6.68 1.94
N GLU A 95 8.79 -7.14 1.73
CA GLU A 95 8.50 -8.50 1.26
C GLU A 95 9.17 -8.77 -0.09
N LEU A 96 9.02 -7.84 -1.05
CA LEU A 96 9.65 -7.93 -2.37
C LEU A 96 11.18 -7.91 -2.27
N ALA A 97 11.75 -7.02 -1.44
CA ALA A 97 13.18 -6.98 -1.18
C ALA A 97 13.69 -8.30 -0.57
N GLY A 98 12.95 -8.91 0.36
CA GLY A 98 13.28 -10.22 0.93
C GLY A 98 13.34 -11.34 -0.11
N ARG A 99 12.47 -11.30 -1.13
CA ARG A 99 12.51 -12.24 -2.27
C ARG A 99 13.77 -12.01 -3.10
N VAL A 100 14.10 -10.77 -3.43
CA VAL A 100 15.34 -10.43 -4.16
C VAL A 100 16.56 -10.95 -3.40
N ILE A 101 16.62 -10.77 -2.09
CA ILE A 101 17.74 -11.30 -1.30
C ILE A 101 17.78 -12.83 -1.35
N SER A 102 16.64 -13.50 -1.21
CA SER A 102 16.55 -14.97 -1.27
C SER A 102 16.94 -15.54 -2.64
N LEU A 103 16.71 -14.79 -3.72
CA LEU A 103 17.13 -15.18 -5.07
C LEU A 103 18.65 -15.07 -5.26
N ASN A 104 19.30 -14.13 -4.58
CA ASN A 104 20.75 -13.91 -4.68
C ASN A 104 21.56 -14.62 -3.58
N LYS A 105 20.93 -15.03 -2.47
CA LYS A 105 21.59 -15.64 -1.31
C LYS A 105 20.82 -16.86 -0.81
N SER A 106 21.50 -17.99 -0.63
CA SER A 106 20.86 -19.30 -0.39
C SER A 106 20.17 -19.48 0.98
N SER A 107 20.21 -18.50 1.89
CA SER A 107 19.47 -18.59 3.16
C SER A 107 19.21 -17.22 3.79
N ILE A 108 17.95 -16.76 3.70
CA ILE A 108 17.37 -15.85 4.69
C ILE A 108 16.14 -16.53 5.26
N ILE A 109 16.10 -16.61 6.59
CA ILE A 109 14.92 -17.08 7.31
C ILE A 109 13.92 -15.92 7.32
N ASN A 110 12.74 -16.11 6.72
CA ASN A 110 11.67 -15.10 6.63
C ASN A 110 11.31 -14.46 7.98
N GLU A 111 11.52 -15.17 9.08
CA GLU A 111 11.34 -14.70 10.47
C GLU A 111 12.21 -13.47 10.81
N ALA A 112 13.34 -13.27 10.10
CA ALA A 112 14.20 -12.11 10.31
C ALA A 112 13.65 -10.82 9.66
N LEU A 113 12.68 -10.91 8.75
CA LEU A 113 12.17 -9.77 7.99
C LEU A 113 11.05 -9.01 8.72
N PHE A 114 10.39 -9.64 9.70
CA PHE A 114 9.25 -9.07 10.43
C PHE A 114 9.43 -9.23 11.93
N ASN A 115 8.98 -8.24 12.71
CA ASN A 115 8.92 -8.37 14.17
C ASN A 115 7.50 -8.69 14.65
N ARG A 116 7.38 -9.12 15.91
CA ARG A 116 6.07 -9.42 16.54
C ARG A 116 5.11 -8.22 16.56
N ASN A 117 5.63 -6.99 16.59
CA ASN A 117 4.81 -5.78 16.60
C ASN A 117 4.19 -5.49 15.22
N GLU A 118 4.79 -5.99 14.14
CA GLU A 118 4.30 -5.85 12.76
C GLU A 118 3.27 -6.94 12.40
N GLU A 119 3.13 -7.99 13.20
CA GLU A 119 2.22 -9.11 12.92
C GLU A 119 0.75 -8.67 12.84
N ARG A 120 0.33 -7.75 13.71
CA ARG A 120 -1.01 -7.14 13.65
C ARG A 120 -1.21 -6.35 12.36
N LEU A 121 -0.18 -5.66 11.90
CA LEU A 121 -0.22 -4.87 10.67
C LEU A 121 -0.31 -5.77 9.43
N ILE A 122 0.43 -6.88 9.42
CA ILE A 122 0.38 -7.88 8.35
C ILE A 122 -1.02 -8.48 8.24
N ARG A 123 -1.63 -8.88 9.36
CA ARG A 123 -2.97 -9.49 9.38
C ARG A 123 -4.07 -8.59 8.83
N SER A 124 -3.86 -7.29 8.88
CA SER A 124 -4.83 -6.28 8.49
C SER A 124 -4.48 -5.55 7.20
N SER A 125 -3.30 -5.85 6.64
CA SER A 125 -2.86 -5.31 5.37
C SER A 125 -3.74 -5.82 4.23
N PRO A 126 -4.09 -4.96 3.26
CA PRO A 126 -4.56 -5.42 1.97
C PRO A 126 -3.57 -6.43 1.36
N SER A 127 -4.07 -7.29 0.48
CA SER A 127 -3.21 -8.26 -0.21
C SER A 127 -2.13 -7.56 -1.03
N GLY A 128 -0.99 -8.23 -1.24
CA GLY A 128 0.09 -7.70 -2.08
C GLY A 128 -0.40 -7.26 -3.46
N THR A 129 -1.22 -8.09 -4.12
CA THR A 129 -1.81 -7.76 -5.43
C THR A 129 -2.67 -6.48 -5.40
N GLU A 130 -3.44 -6.28 -4.32
CA GLU A 130 -4.23 -5.06 -4.16
C GLU A 130 -3.34 -3.84 -3.94
N LEU A 131 -2.27 -3.96 -3.15
CA LEU A 131 -1.29 -2.89 -2.97
C LEU A 131 -0.56 -2.56 -4.28
N ASP A 132 -0.12 -3.58 -5.03
CA ASP A 132 0.53 -3.41 -6.33
C ASP A 132 -0.40 -2.67 -7.31
N ARG A 133 -1.69 -3.02 -7.32
CA ARG A 133 -2.71 -2.31 -8.12
C ARG A 133 -2.89 -0.86 -7.69
N ARG A 134 -2.93 -0.59 -6.37
CA ARG A 134 -3.02 0.78 -5.84
C ARG A 134 -1.83 1.62 -6.27
N LEU A 135 -0.60 1.10 -6.15
CA LEU A 135 0.61 1.81 -6.57
C LEU A 135 0.58 2.17 -8.05
N LYS A 136 0.18 1.25 -8.93
CA LYS A 136 0.06 1.51 -10.39
C LYS A 136 -0.91 2.65 -10.72
N GLY A 137 -1.89 2.91 -9.86
CA GLY A 137 -2.85 4.01 -10.02
C GLY A 137 -2.34 5.36 -9.48
N ARG A 138 -1.08 5.47 -9.07
CA ARG A 138 -0.48 6.69 -8.52
C ARG A 138 0.61 7.26 -9.40
N GLU A 139 0.86 8.56 -9.24
CA GLU A 139 1.95 9.28 -9.90
C GLU A 139 3.28 9.08 -9.16
N VAL A 140 3.67 7.82 -8.93
CA VAL A 140 4.98 7.47 -8.38
C VAL A 140 5.77 6.78 -9.48
N ALA A 141 6.92 7.34 -9.83
CA ALA A 141 7.83 6.72 -10.79
C ALA A 141 8.31 5.37 -10.22
N ILE A 142 7.99 4.28 -10.92
CA ILE A 142 8.48 2.95 -10.61
C ILE A 142 9.67 2.71 -11.53
N PRO A 143 10.91 2.70 -11.01
CA PRO A 143 12.08 2.38 -11.82
C PRO A 143 12.03 0.93 -12.28
N ASP A 144 12.79 0.61 -13.32
CA ASP A 144 13.01 -0.79 -13.67
C ASP A 144 13.85 -1.51 -12.58
N ASP A 145 13.85 -2.84 -12.60
CA ASP A 145 14.49 -3.65 -11.57
C ASP A 145 16.02 -3.43 -11.48
N GLN A 146 16.67 -3.16 -12.62
CA GLN A 146 18.11 -2.96 -12.68
C GLN A 146 18.47 -1.54 -12.26
N GLU A 147 17.74 -0.54 -12.73
CA GLU A 147 17.86 0.86 -12.28
C GLU A 147 17.69 0.94 -10.76
N ALA A 148 16.68 0.26 -10.21
CA ALA A 148 16.42 0.22 -8.78
C ALA A 148 17.59 -0.34 -7.96
N ALA A 149 18.44 -1.20 -8.54
CA ALA A 149 19.62 -1.74 -7.86
C ALA A 149 20.71 -0.69 -7.61
N TYR A 150 20.76 0.34 -8.45
CA TYR A 150 21.76 1.41 -8.39
C TYR A 150 21.18 2.76 -7.92
N ALA A 151 19.86 2.82 -7.67
CA ALA A 151 19.19 4.01 -7.23
C ALA A 151 19.66 4.44 -5.82
N ASP A 152 20.26 5.63 -5.74
CA ASP A 152 20.56 6.33 -4.49
C ASP A 152 19.46 7.35 -4.20
N VAL A 153 18.39 6.88 -3.54
CA VAL A 153 17.22 7.68 -3.20
C VAL A 153 16.94 7.61 -1.70
N ASP A 154 16.35 8.67 -1.16
CA ASP A 154 15.92 8.70 0.23
C ASP A 154 14.70 7.78 0.45
N LEU A 155 14.90 6.77 1.30
CA LEU A 155 13.91 5.73 1.63
C LEU A 155 13.36 5.86 3.05
N GLU A 156 13.86 6.81 3.85
CA GLU A 156 13.56 6.95 5.27
C GLU A 156 12.63 8.14 5.54
N VAL A 157 12.09 8.20 6.77
CA VAL A 157 11.25 9.30 7.28
C VAL A 157 11.62 9.68 8.70
#